data_AF-A0A0W0Y399-F1
#
_entry.id   AF-A0A0W0Y399-F1
#
_cell.length_a   1.000
_cell.length_b   1.000
_cell.length_c   1.000
_cell.angle_alpha   90.00
_cell.angle_beta   90.00
_cell.angle_gamma   90.00
#
_symmetry.space_group_name_H-M   'P 1'
#
loop_
_entity.id
_entity.type
_entity.pdbx_description
1 polymer ?
#
loop_
_entity_poly.entity_id
_entity_poly.type
_entity_poly.pdbx_seq_one_letter_code
_entity_poly.pdbx_strand_id
1 'polypeptide(L)'
;MQRENHPIAKKIPEQFWFNKFQLKITWNDDQLIGKPFQETTRLDFPEDDVQALILLRIFYPDLQLSDYMRFAQDTLGLSQQKIFTISAIMGYLDVLQKIKDQSPDKFLILIQNKEYEAFCWAAANGHQKIIDWLASEAPNDLPSMIRAQSYDAFDFAAKSGHLHILQWMHRKAPDEQMTMLRSRGYRGIRFAAVAGHTPILDWFKKQAPKDVIAMIQHDFYYGFRLAAAAGHIDSLEWLNKEAPEELIKALQADNYWGFCFAGYENLASLKWQKEHAPDTEFPKMLKARNYQAFRGAVEYSNIDALDWFKSVAPNFLTAMIDAVEKNVTRGDKSRKAFEWLSQNKPNQTTEGRSSQAGMFSVKTIETRLMLAVDQEQKLQTSYSN
;
A
#
# COMPACT_ATOMS: atom_id res chain seq x y z
N MET A 1 15.60 -7.79 -6.96
CA MET A 1 15.77 -6.35 -7.27
C MET A 1 14.51 -5.63 -6.80
N GLN A 2 14.63 -4.53 -6.06
CA GLN A 2 13.46 -3.73 -5.65
C GLN A 2 12.86 -3.05 -6.88
N ARG A 3 11.52 -3.04 -7.00
CA ARG A 3 10.76 -2.47 -8.12
C ARG A 3 11.28 -1.09 -8.55
N GLU A 4 11.50 -0.21 -7.58
CA GLU A 4 11.94 1.18 -7.79
C GLU A 4 13.29 1.28 -8.52
N ASN A 5 14.16 0.29 -8.34
CA ASN A 5 15.49 0.28 -8.94
C ASN A 5 15.50 -0.35 -10.35
N HIS A 6 14.38 -0.92 -10.80
CA HIS A 6 14.28 -1.55 -12.11
C HIS A 6 13.68 -0.56 -13.15
N PRO A 7 14.31 -0.37 -14.32
CA PRO A 7 13.91 0.67 -15.28
C PRO A 7 12.48 0.52 -15.81
N ILE A 8 12.03 -0.73 -16.00
CA ILE A 8 10.67 -1.07 -16.47
C ILE A 8 9.68 -1.22 -15.29
N ALA A 9 10.00 -2.02 -14.27
CA ALA A 9 9.06 -2.29 -13.17
C ALA A 9 8.63 -1.04 -12.40
N LYS A 10 9.48 -0.02 -12.27
CA LYS A 10 9.11 1.26 -11.64
C LYS A 10 8.00 2.03 -12.39
N LYS A 11 7.84 1.78 -13.70
CA LYS A 11 6.78 2.38 -14.53
C LYS A 11 5.44 1.66 -14.41
N ILE A 12 5.43 0.45 -13.83
CA ILE A 12 4.20 -0.31 -13.59
C ILE A 12 3.52 0.28 -12.34
N PRO A 13 2.24 0.68 -12.39
CA PRO A 13 1.49 1.11 -11.22
C PRO A 13 1.60 0.10 -10.09
N GLU A 14 1.77 0.58 -8.85
CA GLU A 14 2.05 -0.27 -7.69
C GLU A 14 0.99 -1.36 -7.50
N GLN A 15 -0.27 -1.02 -7.73
CA GLN A 15 -1.38 -1.97 -7.68
C GLN A 15 -1.21 -3.15 -8.65
N PHE A 16 -0.75 -2.89 -9.88
CA PHE A 16 -0.48 -3.97 -10.84
C PHE A 16 0.77 -4.74 -10.45
N TRP A 17 1.81 -4.06 -9.98
CA TRP A 17 3.01 -4.70 -9.49
C TRP A 17 2.71 -5.73 -8.40
N PHE A 18 1.80 -5.37 -7.49
CA PHE A 18 1.36 -6.25 -6.42
C PHE A 18 0.44 -7.38 -6.93
N ASN A 19 -0.68 -7.06 -7.56
CA ASN A 19 -1.73 -8.03 -7.86
C ASN A 19 -1.48 -8.88 -9.10
N LYS A 20 -0.76 -8.34 -10.09
CA LYS A 20 -0.51 -9.01 -11.36
C LYS A 20 0.89 -9.59 -11.42
N PHE A 21 1.91 -8.82 -11.02
CA PHE A 21 3.30 -9.27 -11.09
C PHE A 21 3.77 -10.01 -9.84
N GLN A 22 2.98 -10.03 -8.76
CA GLN A 22 3.30 -10.71 -7.51
C GLN A 22 4.68 -10.31 -6.95
N LEU A 23 5.05 -9.04 -7.15
CA LEU A 23 6.34 -8.48 -6.76
C LEU A 23 7.56 -9.10 -7.45
N LYS A 24 7.38 -9.68 -8.65
CA LYS A 24 8.44 -10.35 -9.41
C LYS A 24 8.48 -9.83 -10.85
N ILE A 25 9.68 -9.82 -11.40
CA ILE A 25 9.89 -9.59 -12.83
C ILE A 25 9.59 -10.90 -13.54
N THR A 26 8.67 -10.85 -14.51
CA THR A 26 8.17 -12.03 -15.25
C THR A 26 8.55 -12.01 -16.72
N TRP A 27 9.29 -11.00 -17.18
CA TRP A 27 9.71 -10.80 -18.56
C TRP A 27 11.23 -10.71 -18.67
N ASN A 28 11.75 -10.72 -19.90
CA ASN A 28 13.16 -10.55 -20.19
C ASN A 28 13.40 -9.19 -20.88
N ASP A 29 14.10 -8.29 -20.18
CA ASP A 29 14.44 -6.96 -20.71
C ASP A 29 15.26 -7.05 -22.01
N ASP A 30 16.25 -7.95 -22.07
CA ASP A 30 17.18 -8.06 -23.21
C ASP A 30 16.49 -8.50 -24.50
N GLN A 31 15.34 -9.17 -24.40
CA GLN A 31 14.55 -9.59 -25.56
C GLN A 31 13.71 -8.46 -26.16
N LEU A 32 13.30 -7.47 -25.35
CA LEU A 32 12.37 -6.43 -25.75
C LEU A 32 13.05 -5.08 -25.97
N ILE A 33 14.16 -4.79 -25.28
CA ILE A 33 14.88 -3.54 -25.44
C ILE A 33 15.49 -3.47 -26.84
N GLY A 34 15.05 -2.49 -27.63
CA GLY A 34 15.56 -2.22 -28.98
C GLY A 34 14.98 -3.12 -30.07
N LYS A 35 14.14 -4.09 -29.73
CA LYS A 35 13.42 -4.90 -30.72
C LYS A 35 12.35 -4.05 -31.41
N PRO A 36 12.23 -4.05 -32.75
CA PRO A 36 11.13 -3.37 -33.43
C PRO A 36 9.77 -4.03 -33.14
N PHE A 37 8.71 -3.23 -33.03
CA PHE A 37 7.36 -3.78 -32.79
C PHE A 37 6.92 -4.75 -33.91
N GLN A 38 7.33 -4.52 -35.15
CA GLN A 38 7.01 -5.37 -36.31
C GLN A 38 7.54 -6.81 -36.17
N GLU A 39 8.60 -7.00 -35.39
CA GLU A 39 9.20 -8.32 -35.10
C GLU A 39 8.71 -8.90 -33.77
N THR A 40 7.88 -8.15 -33.04
CA THR A 40 7.39 -8.52 -31.72
C THR A 40 6.13 -9.37 -31.83
N THR A 41 6.08 -10.45 -31.05
CA THR A 41 5.00 -11.44 -31.05
C THR A 41 4.48 -11.65 -29.63
N ARG A 42 3.39 -12.42 -29.50
CA ARG A 42 2.86 -12.82 -28.19
C ARG A 42 3.90 -13.48 -27.29
N LEU A 43 4.83 -14.24 -27.87
CA LEU A 43 5.82 -15.06 -27.16
C LEU A 43 6.91 -14.23 -26.47
N ASP A 44 7.07 -12.97 -26.86
CA ASP A 44 8.04 -12.06 -26.23
C ASP A 44 7.54 -11.50 -24.88
N PHE A 45 6.28 -11.74 -24.52
CA PHE A 45 5.64 -11.24 -23.30
C PHE A 45 5.21 -12.36 -22.34
N PRO A 46 5.04 -12.07 -21.03
CA PRO A 46 4.56 -13.05 -20.05
C PRO A 46 3.20 -13.67 -20.43
N GLU A 47 2.91 -14.88 -19.93
CA GLU A 47 1.66 -15.60 -20.21
C GLU A 47 0.39 -14.87 -19.74
N ASP A 48 0.47 -14.01 -18.72
CA ASP A 48 -0.67 -13.20 -18.32
C ASP A 48 -0.87 -12.02 -19.29
N ASP A 49 -2.03 -11.99 -19.93
CA ASP A 49 -2.34 -10.99 -20.97
C ASP A 49 -2.39 -9.55 -20.44
N VAL A 50 -2.68 -9.35 -19.14
CA VAL A 50 -2.65 -8.01 -18.53
C VAL A 50 -1.21 -7.55 -18.38
N GLN A 51 -0.32 -8.43 -17.90
CA GLN A 51 1.11 -8.15 -17.85
C GLN A 51 1.64 -7.82 -19.26
N ALA A 52 1.29 -8.62 -20.26
CA ALA A 52 1.69 -8.41 -21.65
C ALA A 52 1.22 -7.05 -22.18
N LEU A 53 -0.04 -6.66 -21.98
CA LEU A 53 -0.57 -5.38 -22.45
C LEU A 53 0.10 -4.17 -21.77
N ILE A 54 0.39 -4.28 -20.47
CA ILE A 54 1.09 -3.24 -19.71
C ILE A 54 2.51 -3.07 -20.25
N LEU A 55 3.24 -4.17 -20.40
CA LEU A 55 4.62 -4.16 -20.89
C LEU A 55 4.69 -3.66 -22.33
N LEU A 56 3.75 -4.05 -23.20
CA LEU A 56 3.69 -3.58 -24.59
C LEU A 56 3.73 -2.05 -24.64
N ARG A 57 2.89 -1.36 -23.86
CA ARG A 57 2.85 0.11 -23.90
C ARG A 57 4.06 0.76 -23.23
N ILE A 58 4.69 0.09 -22.25
CA ILE A 58 5.91 0.58 -21.60
C ILE A 58 7.13 0.48 -22.52
N PHE A 59 7.26 -0.62 -23.26
CA PHE A 59 8.36 -0.85 -24.21
C PHE A 59 8.16 -0.09 -25.52
N TYR A 60 6.92 0.10 -25.96
CA TYR A 60 6.57 0.80 -27.20
C TYR A 60 5.66 2.02 -26.91
N PRO A 61 6.20 3.08 -26.28
CA PRO A 61 5.41 4.26 -25.91
C PRO A 61 4.81 4.98 -27.13
N ASP A 62 5.54 5.01 -28.26
CA ASP A 62 5.13 5.67 -29.50
C ASP A 62 4.33 4.76 -30.44
N LEU A 63 3.90 3.58 -29.96
CA LEU A 63 3.12 2.64 -30.75
C LEU A 63 1.82 3.29 -31.23
N GLN A 64 1.55 3.17 -32.53
CA GLN A 64 0.31 3.66 -33.11
C GLN A 64 -0.89 3.00 -32.43
N LEU A 65 -1.92 3.80 -32.14
CA LEU A 65 -3.06 3.35 -31.36
C LEU A 65 -3.82 2.19 -32.03
N SER A 66 -3.85 2.17 -33.37
CA SER A 66 -4.41 1.04 -34.12
C SER A 66 -3.67 -0.26 -33.89
N ASP A 67 -2.34 -0.23 -33.85
CA ASP A 67 -1.51 -1.42 -33.62
C ASP A 67 -1.61 -1.89 -32.17
N TYR A 68 -1.65 -0.96 -31.21
CA TYR A 68 -1.90 -1.27 -29.81
C TYR A 68 -3.25 -1.97 -29.62
N MET A 69 -4.32 -1.41 -30.20
CA MET A 69 -5.66 -2.00 -30.12
C MET A 69 -5.73 -3.36 -30.80
N ARG A 70 -5.12 -3.51 -31.98
CA ARG A 70 -5.04 -4.80 -32.70
C ARG A 70 -4.32 -5.85 -31.86
N PHE A 71 -3.18 -5.51 -31.27
CA PHE A 71 -2.45 -6.45 -30.41
C PHE A 71 -3.28 -6.84 -29.19
N ALA A 72 -3.93 -5.87 -28.53
CA ALA A 72 -4.76 -6.14 -27.37
C ALA A 72 -5.97 -7.05 -27.68
N GLN A 73 -6.62 -6.85 -28.82
CA GLN A 73 -7.85 -7.58 -29.19
C GLN A 73 -7.55 -8.91 -29.89
N ASP A 74 -6.71 -8.89 -30.92
CA ASP A 74 -6.51 -10.04 -31.80
C ASP A 74 -5.41 -10.98 -31.29
N THR A 75 -4.36 -10.42 -30.65
CA THR A 75 -3.23 -11.22 -30.15
C THR A 75 -3.42 -11.64 -28.70
N LEU A 76 -3.93 -10.75 -27.85
CA LEU A 76 -4.16 -11.04 -26.42
C LEU A 76 -5.61 -11.48 -26.11
N GLY A 77 -6.55 -11.38 -27.06
CA GLY A 77 -7.94 -11.78 -26.83
C GLY A 77 -8.65 -10.98 -25.74
N LEU A 78 -8.20 -9.76 -25.43
CA LEU A 78 -8.76 -8.96 -24.34
C LEU A 78 -10.06 -8.28 -24.77
N SER A 79 -11.08 -8.35 -23.90
CA SER A 79 -12.34 -7.64 -24.13
C SER A 79 -12.16 -6.12 -24.04
N GLN A 80 -13.03 -5.37 -24.75
CA GLN A 80 -13.03 -3.90 -24.67
C GLN A 80 -13.15 -3.39 -23.23
N GLN A 81 -13.96 -4.03 -22.38
CA GLN A 81 -14.07 -3.71 -20.95
C GLN A 81 -12.71 -3.81 -20.25
N LYS A 82 -11.95 -4.88 -20.49
CA LYS A 82 -10.67 -5.11 -19.83
C LYS A 82 -9.60 -4.13 -20.33
N ILE A 83 -9.57 -3.84 -21.63
CA ILE A 83 -8.68 -2.83 -22.22
C ILE A 83 -9.02 -1.44 -21.67
N PHE A 84 -10.31 -1.09 -21.58
CA PHE A 84 -10.79 0.18 -21.05
C PHE A 84 -10.35 0.38 -19.60
N THR A 85 -10.59 -0.62 -18.73
CA THR A 85 -10.13 -0.56 -17.33
C THR A 85 -8.61 -0.46 -17.24
N ILE A 86 -7.84 -1.34 -17.89
CA ILE A 86 -6.36 -1.29 -17.80
C ILE A 86 -5.83 0.07 -18.26
N SER A 87 -6.38 0.61 -19.34
CA SER A 87 -5.98 1.91 -19.87
C SER A 87 -6.32 3.05 -18.92
N ALA A 88 -7.44 2.96 -18.17
CA ALA A 88 -7.78 3.92 -17.12
C ALA A 88 -6.79 3.87 -15.95
N ILE A 89 -6.33 2.67 -15.55
CA ILE A 89 -5.30 2.48 -14.52
C ILE A 89 -3.96 3.07 -14.97
N MET A 90 -3.62 2.88 -16.24
CA MET A 90 -2.34 3.32 -16.81
C MET A 90 -2.31 4.80 -17.23
N GLY A 91 -3.46 5.47 -17.32
CA GLY A 91 -3.55 6.89 -17.72
C GLY A 91 -3.65 7.11 -19.23
N TYR A 92 -4.03 6.10 -20.01
CA TYR A 92 -4.07 6.14 -21.47
C TYR A 92 -5.42 6.66 -21.99
N LEU A 93 -5.67 7.97 -21.82
CA LEU A 93 -6.92 8.62 -22.25
C LEU A 93 -7.19 8.45 -23.76
N ASP A 94 -6.14 8.43 -24.58
CA ASP A 94 -6.23 8.20 -26.03
C ASP A 94 -6.88 6.85 -26.35
N VAL A 95 -6.53 5.79 -25.63
CA VAL A 95 -7.14 4.47 -25.76
C VAL A 95 -8.62 4.50 -25.37
N LEU A 96 -8.96 5.17 -24.26
CA LEU A 96 -10.34 5.28 -23.78
C LEU A 96 -11.22 6.00 -24.83
N GLN A 97 -10.72 7.11 -25.38
CA GLN A 97 -11.39 7.86 -26.44
C GLN A 97 -11.56 7.01 -27.71
N LYS A 98 -10.53 6.27 -28.11
CA LYS A 98 -10.62 5.37 -29.27
C LYS A 98 -11.65 4.26 -29.09
N ILE A 99 -11.76 3.68 -27.89
CA ILE A 99 -12.79 2.67 -27.59
C ILE A 99 -14.19 3.29 -27.68
N LYS A 100 -14.39 4.51 -27.16
CA LYS A 100 -15.64 5.24 -27.32
C LYS A 100 -15.97 5.46 -28.80
N ASP A 101 -15.02 5.91 -29.60
CA ASP A 101 -15.22 6.16 -31.04
C ASP A 101 -15.58 4.89 -31.81
N GLN A 102 -15.02 3.73 -31.42
CA GLN A 102 -15.31 2.43 -32.03
C GLN A 102 -16.68 1.86 -31.62
N SER A 103 -17.14 2.18 -30.41
CA SER A 103 -18.33 1.57 -29.81
C SER A 103 -19.16 2.59 -28.99
N PRO A 104 -19.68 3.67 -29.60
CA PRO A 104 -20.35 4.74 -28.85
C PRO A 104 -21.57 4.24 -28.07
N ASP A 105 -22.34 3.31 -28.65
CA ASP A 105 -23.56 2.76 -28.03
C ASP A 105 -23.27 1.92 -26.77
N LYS A 106 -22.06 1.38 -26.64
CA LYS A 106 -21.65 0.57 -25.49
C LYS A 106 -20.89 1.39 -24.44
N PHE A 107 -20.60 2.65 -24.72
CA PHE A 107 -19.68 3.44 -23.93
C PHE A 107 -20.15 3.64 -22.48
N LEU A 108 -21.44 3.92 -22.26
CA LEU A 108 -21.99 4.05 -20.90
C LEU A 108 -21.90 2.73 -20.13
N ILE A 109 -22.10 1.59 -20.79
CA ILE A 109 -21.95 0.26 -20.17
C ILE A 109 -20.48 0.03 -19.76
N LEU A 110 -19.52 0.51 -20.55
CA LEU A 110 -18.10 0.44 -20.19
C LEU A 110 -17.77 1.29 -18.97
N ILE A 111 -18.38 2.48 -18.83
CA ILE A 111 -18.22 3.33 -17.65
C ILE A 111 -18.82 2.66 -16.41
N GLN A 112 -20.03 2.14 -16.51
CA GLN A 112 -20.77 1.52 -15.39
C GLN A 112 -20.21 0.15 -14.97
N ASN A 113 -19.30 -0.42 -15.77
CA ASN A 113 -18.75 -1.76 -15.56
C ASN A 113 -18.14 -1.92 -14.16
N LYS A 114 -18.54 -3.00 -13.47
CA LYS A 114 -18.11 -3.33 -12.10
C LYS A 114 -18.16 -2.16 -11.12
N GLU A 115 -19.29 -1.45 -11.11
CA GLU A 115 -19.49 -0.29 -10.24
C GLU A 115 -18.43 0.80 -10.47
N TYR A 116 -18.25 1.22 -11.72
CA TYR A 116 -17.37 2.33 -12.09
C TYR A 116 -15.88 2.11 -11.79
N GLU A 117 -15.41 0.86 -11.93
CA GLU A 117 -14.02 0.45 -11.65
C GLU A 117 -12.98 1.34 -12.35
N ALA A 118 -13.22 1.74 -13.60
CA ALA A 118 -12.30 2.60 -14.36
C ALA A 118 -12.12 3.99 -13.72
N PHE A 119 -13.21 4.58 -13.19
CA PHE A 119 -13.17 5.87 -12.49
C PHE A 119 -12.40 5.74 -11.16
N CYS A 120 -12.71 4.70 -10.38
CA CYS A 120 -12.04 4.42 -9.10
C CYS A 120 -10.52 4.27 -9.28
N TRP A 121 -10.08 3.50 -10.27
CA TRP A 121 -8.64 3.32 -10.47
C TRP A 121 -7.95 4.51 -11.14
N ALA A 122 -8.63 5.25 -12.01
CA ALA A 122 -8.09 6.51 -12.52
C ALA A 122 -7.83 7.49 -11.37
N ALA A 123 -8.73 7.53 -10.37
CA ALA A 123 -8.57 8.32 -9.15
C ALA A 123 -7.40 7.81 -8.29
N ALA A 124 -7.32 6.50 -8.08
CA ALA A 124 -6.25 5.86 -7.31
C ALA A 124 -4.84 6.10 -7.88
N ASN A 125 -4.72 6.41 -9.18
CA ASN A 125 -3.44 6.63 -9.87
C ASN A 125 -3.23 8.10 -10.29
N GLY A 126 -4.11 9.03 -9.88
CA GLY A 126 -3.86 10.46 -10.10
C GLY A 126 -4.19 10.95 -11.50
N HIS A 127 -4.93 10.18 -12.30
CA HIS A 127 -5.21 10.48 -13.71
C HIS A 127 -6.33 11.50 -13.88
N GLN A 128 -6.09 12.75 -13.45
CA GLN A 128 -7.06 13.84 -13.49
C GLN A 128 -7.72 14.03 -14.86
N LYS A 129 -6.96 13.90 -15.95
CA LYS A 129 -7.50 14.05 -17.32
C LYS A 129 -8.58 13.00 -17.64
N ILE A 130 -8.43 11.78 -17.15
CA ILE A 130 -9.42 10.72 -17.32
C ILE A 130 -10.64 10.99 -16.44
N ILE A 131 -10.43 11.43 -15.20
CA ILE A 131 -11.52 11.81 -14.29
C ILE A 131 -12.38 12.93 -14.88
N ASP A 132 -11.75 13.99 -15.39
CA ASP A 132 -12.46 15.10 -16.03
C ASP A 132 -13.19 14.64 -17.30
N TRP A 133 -12.55 13.80 -18.12
CA TRP A 133 -13.17 13.27 -19.32
C TRP A 133 -14.39 12.40 -19.01
N LEU A 134 -14.26 11.39 -18.13
CA LEU A 134 -15.38 10.53 -17.71
C LEU A 134 -16.54 11.36 -17.14
N ALA A 135 -16.25 12.37 -16.31
CA ALA A 135 -17.26 13.26 -15.75
C ALA A 135 -17.98 14.11 -16.81
N SER A 136 -17.28 14.50 -17.87
CA SER A 136 -17.87 15.25 -18.99
C SER A 136 -18.74 14.38 -19.90
N GLU A 137 -18.37 13.11 -20.05
CA GLU A 137 -19.03 12.18 -20.96
C GLU A 137 -20.24 11.49 -20.32
N ALA A 138 -20.23 11.29 -19.00
CA ALA A 138 -21.33 10.70 -18.24
C ALA A 138 -21.69 11.57 -17.02
N PRO A 139 -22.16 12.82 -17.21
CA PRO A 139 -22.46 13.74 -16.12
C PRO A 139 -23.57 13.23 -15.20
N ASN A 140 -24.53 12.46 -15.74
CA ASN A 140 -25.63 11.86 -14.96
C ASN A 140 -25.14 10.73 -14.04
N ASP A 141 -24.09 10.00 -14.45
CA ASP A 141 -23.50 8.93 -13.65
C ASP A 141 -22.50 9.48 -12.62
N LEU A 142 -22.06 10.73 -12.72
CA LEU A 142 -21.01 11.29 -11.86
C LEU A 142 -21.27 11.14 -10.35
N PRO A 143 -22.48 11.42 -9.82
CA PRO A 143 -22.76 11.16 -8.41
C PRO A 143 -22.63 9.67 -8.05
N SER A 144 -23.02 8.77 -8.94
CA SER A 144 -22.88 7.32 -8.75
C SER A 144 -21.42 6.87 -8.83
N MET A 145 -20.63 7.45 -9.74
CA MET A 145 -19.18 7.24 -9.84
C MET A 145 -18.45 7.63 -8.55
N ILE A 146 -18.81 8.77 -7.96
CA ILE A 146 -18.19 9.25 -6.71
C ILE A 146 -18.58 8.36 -5.52
N ARG A 147 -19.85 7.91 -5.43
CA ARG A 147 -20.34 7.05 -4.34
C ARG A 147 -19.97 5.58 -4.49
N ALA A 148 -19.54 5.17 -5.68
CA ALA A 148 -19.26 3.79 -6.02
C ALA A 148 -18.45 3.08 -4.93
N GLN A 149 -18.88 1.87 -4.58
CA GLN A 149 -18.22 1.03 -3.57
C GLN A 149 -18.00 1.76 -2.22
N SER A 150 -18.89 2.68 -1.84
CA SER A 150 -18.78 3.54 -0.64
C SER A 150 -17.59 4.51 -0.67
N TYR A 151 -17.41 5.20 -1.80
CA TYR A 151 -16.38 6.22 -2.03
C TYR A 151 -14.95 5.66 -2.17
N ASP A 152 -14.79 4.46 -2.73
CA ASP A 152 -13.48 3.83 -2.92
C ASP A 152 -12.53 4.70 -3.78
N ALA A 153 -13.06 5.44 -4.76
CA ALA A 153 -12.27 6.38 -5.55
C ALA A 153 -11.60 7.46 -4.68
N PHE A 154 -12.31 7.98 -3.67
CA PHE A 154 -11.78 8.95 -2.71
C PHE A 154 -10.75 8.29 -1.79
N ASP A 155 -11.07 7.10 -1.26
CA ASP A 155 -10.20 6.37 -0.34
C ASP A 155 -8.86 5.99 -0.97
N PHE A 156 -8.88 5.47 -2.20
CA PHE A 156 -7.65 5.09 -2.90
C PHE A 156 -6.85 6.29 -3.40
N ALA A 157 -7.50 7.35 -3.88
CA ALA A 157 -6.80 8.59 -4.20
C ALA A 157 -6.11 9.18 -2.94
N ALA A 158 -6.74 9.02 -1.77
CA ALA A 158 -6.17 9.49 -0.51
C ALA A 158 -4.95 8.67 -0.08
N LYS A 159 -5.06 7.34 -0.19
CA LYS A 159 -3.97 6.40 0.03
C LYS A 159 -2.76 6.66 -0.87
N SER A 160 -2.99 7.06 -2.13
CA SER A 160 -1.93 7.37 -3.10
C SER A 160 -1.47 8.83 -3.08
N GLY A 161 -1.99 9.66 -2.18
CA GLY A 161 -1.53 11.04 -2.01
C GLY A 161 -2.06 12.04 -3.04
N HIS A 162 -3.09 11.69 -3.79
CA HIS A 162 -3.65 12.51 -4.87
C HIS A 162 -4.65 13.55 -4.35
N LEU A 163 -4.16 14.49 -3.53
CA LEU A 163 -4.98 15.55 -2.93
C LEU A 163 -5.82 16.35 -3.95
N HIS A 164 -5.30 16.58 -5.15
CA HIS A 164 -6.01 17.30 -6.21
C HIS A 164 -7.32 16.60 -6.63
N ILE A 165 -7.36 15.26 -6.61
CA ILE A 165 -8.55 14.46 -6.91
C ILE A 165 -9.55 14.50 -5.76
N LEU A 166 -9.09 14.43 -4.51
CA LEU A 166 -9.96 14.60 -3.33
C LEU A 166 -10.66 15.96 -3.36
N GLN A 167 -9.90 17.02 -3.65
CA GLN A 167 -10.42 18.37 -3.80
C GLN A 167 -11.39 18.48 -4.98
N TRP A 168 -11.13 17.78 -6.09
CA TRP A 168 -12.02 17.73 -7.23
C TRP A 168 -13.36 17.06 -6.86
N MET A 169 -13.35 15.89 -6.22
CA MET A 169 -14.56 15.18 -5.79
C MET A 169 -15.35 16.02 -4.80
N HIS A 170 -14.66 16.65 -3.84
CA HIS A 170 -15.27 17.54 -2.85
C HIS A 170 -15.97 18.75 -3.50
N ARG A 171 -15.43 19.30 -4.59
CA ARG A 171 -16.10 20.36 -5.36
C ARG A 171 -17.25 19.85 -6.23
N LYS A 172 -17.14 18.63 -6.78
CA LYS A 172 -18.13 18.04 -7.70
C LYS A 172 -19.33 17.40 -7.00
N ALA A 173 -19.22 17.08 -5.71
CA ALA A 173 -20.32 16.56 -4.89
C ALA A 173 -20.51 17.41 -3.62
N PRO A 174 -20.97 18.67 -3.75
CA PRO A 174 -21.10 19.59 -2.61
C PRO A 174 -22.03 19.07 -1.50
N ASP A 175 -23.10 18.36 -1.87
CA ASP A 175 -24.08 17.82 -0.91
C ASP A 175 -23.57 16.58 -0.16
N GLU A 176 -22.42 16.04 -0.54
CA GLU A 176 -21.85 14.80 0.03
C GLU A 176 -20.49 14.98 0.68
N GLN A 177 -19.96 16.21 0.72
CA GLN A 177 -18.64 16.50 1.24
C GLN A 177 -18.36 15.81 2.58
N MET A 178 -19.25 16.02 3.57
CA MET A 178 -19.08 15.41 4.89
C MET A 178 -19.36 13.90 4.90
N THR A 179 -20.30 13.41 4.09
CA THR A 179 -20.60 11.97 3.99
C THR A 179 -19.42 11.21 3.42
N MET A 180 -18.80 11.74 2.36
CA MET A 180 -17.59 11.22 1.74
C MET A 180 -16.41 11.26 2.71
N LEU A 181 -16.17 12.39 3.38
CA LEU A 181 -15.09 12.52 4.37
C LEU A 181 -15.24 11.54 5.53
N ARG A 182 -16.47 11.30 6.01
CA ARG A 182 -16.77 10.41 7.14
C ARG A 182 -16.94 8.94 6.72
N SER A 183 -16.91 8.65 5.42
CA SER A 183 -17.17 7.31 4.90
C SER A 183 -16.30 6.27 5.61
N ARG A 184 -16.93 5.16 6.02
CA ARG A 184 -16.28 4.02 6.70
C ARG A 184 -15.34 4.45 7.84
N GLY A 185 -15.78 5.46 8.61
CA GLY A 185 -14.98 5.98 9.71
C GLY A 185 -13.72 6.67 9.23
N TYR A 186 -13.88 7.64 8.31
CA TYR A 186 -12.78 8.44 7.76
C TYR A 186 -11.72 7.60 7.03
N ARG A 187 -12.12 6.52 6.35
CA ARG A 187 -11.19 5.52 5.78
C ARG A 187 -10.14 6.15 4.86
N GLY A 188 -10.54 7.01 3.92
CA GLY A 188 -9.59 7.70 3.04
C GLY A 188 -8.58 8.57 3.79
N ILE A 189 -9.03 9.31 4.81
CA ILE A 189 -8.13 10.16 5.60
C ILE A 189 -7.17 9.31 6.46
N ARG A 190 -7.66 8.21 7.04
CA ARG A 190 -6.81 7.25 7.75
C ARG A 190 -5.80 6.62 6.81
N PHE A 191 -6.17 6.26 5.57
CA PHE A 191 -5.23 5.74 4.58
C PHE A 191 -4.17 6.77 4.18
N ALA A 192 -4.52 8.05 4.07
CA ALA A 192 -3.54 9.10 3.87
C ALA A 192 -2.55 9.18 5.05
N ALA A 193 -3.01 9.03 6.30
CA ALA A 193 -2.12 8.95 7.46
C ALA A 193 -1.21 7.72 7.40
N VAL A 194 -1.76 6.54 7.07
CA VAL A 194 -1.00 5.29 6.92
C VAL A 194 0.08 5.41 5.85
N ALA A 195 -0.15 6.18 4.78
CA ALA A 195 0.80 6.36 3.67
C ALA A 195 1.71 7.60 3.83
N GLY A 196 1.62 8.34 4.94
CA GLY A 196 2.46 9.52 5.19
C GLY A 196 2.03 10.80 4.45
N HIS A 197 0.82 10.86 3.89
CA HIS A 197 0.34 11.99 3.08
C HIS A 197 -0.25 13.12 3.92
N THR A 198 0.59 13.80 4.71
CA THR A 198 0.20 14.91 5.59
C THR A 198 -0.51 16.09 4.89
N PRO A 199 -0.29 16.43 3.60
CA PRO A 199 -1.07 17.47 2.93
C PRO A 199 -2.58 17.16 2.87
N ILE A 200 -2.94 15.87 2.83
CA ILE A 200 -4.35 15.45 2.88
C ILE A 200 -4.92 15.59 4.30
N LEU A 201 -4.13 15.30 5.32
CA LEU A 201 -4.53 15.51 6.73
C LEU A 201 -4.76 17.00 7.01
N ASP A 202 -3.88 17.86 6.50
CA ASP A 202 -4.05 19.32 6.59
C ASP A 202 -5.27 19.83 5.82
N TRP A 203 -5.53 19.27 4.64
CA TRP A 203 -6.73 19.59 3.88
C TRP A 203 -7.99 19.14 4.63
N PHE A 204 -8.02 17.93 5.18
CA PHE A 204 -9.12 17.40 5.98
C PHE A 204 -9.39 18.28 7.21
N LYS A 205 -8.34 18.68 7.95
CA LYS A 205 -8.44 19.60 9.08
C LYS A 205 -9.13 20.91 8.71
N LYS A 206 -8.87 21.45 7.51
CA LYS A 206 -9.54 22.65 6.99
C LYS A 206 -11.01 22.41 6.64
N GLN A 207 -11.35 21.23 6.10
CA GLN A 207 -12.74 20.91 5.71
C GLN A 207 -13.62 20.53 6.91
N ALA A 208 -13.07 19.77 7.86
CA ALA A 208 -13.80 19.16 8.96
C ALA A 208 -13.03 19.29 10.29
N PRO A 209 -12.76 20.52 10.79
CA PRO A 209 -11.95 20.73 12.00
C PRO A 209 -12.54 20.04 13.25
N LYS A 210 -13.88 19.93 13.33
CA LYS A 210 -14.58 19.28 14.44
C LYS A 210 -14.41 17.75 14.47
N ASP A 211 -13.98 17.16 13.35
CA ASP A 211 -13.88 15.71 13.20
C ASP A 211 -12.43 15.21 13.35
N VAL A 212 -11.45 16.11 13.51
CA VAL A 212 -10.02 15.76 13.57
C VAL A 212 -9.73 14.74 14.67
N ILE A 213 -10.21 14.98 15.89
CA ILE A 213 -10.00 14.06 17.01
C ILE A 213 -10.75 12.74 16.78
N ALA A 214 -11.98 12.79 16.27
CA ALA A 214 -12.75 11.58 15.95
C ALA A 214 -12.07 10.72 14.87
N MET A 215 -11.48 11.35 13.85
CA MET A 215 -10.70 10.69 12.81
C MET A 215 -9.42 10.06 13.37
N ILE A 216 -8.70 10.77 14.23
CA ILE A 216 -7.48 10.28 14.90
C ILE A 216 -7.79 9.06 15.76
N GLN A 217 -8.85 9.10 16.57
CA GLN A 217 -9.20 8.05 17.53
C GLN A 217 -9.84 6.82 16.88
N HIS A 218 -10.38 6.97 15.67
CA HIS A 218 -11.16 5.92 15.02
C HIS A 218 -10.38 4.61 14.91
N ASP A 219 -11.07 3.51 15.21
CA ASP A 219 -10.54 2.15 15.10
C ASP A 219 -9.21 1.96 15.86
N PHE A 220 -9.19 2.38 17.13
CA PHE A 220 -8.02 2.28 18.01
C PHE A 220 -6.78 2.94 17.39
N TYR A 221 -6.94 4.19 16.92
CA TYR A 221 -5.89 4.98 16.30
C TYR A 221 -5.26 4.34 15.06
N TYR A 222 -6.05 3.56 14.30
CA TYR A 222 -5.61 2.77 13.15
C TYR A 222 -4.65 3.53 12.23
N GLY A 223 -5.03 4.75 11.81
CA GLY A 223 -4.27 5.55 10.85
C GLY A 223 -2.82 5.79 11.31
N PHE A 224 -2.64 6.20 12.56
CA PHE A 224 -1.34 6.56 13.12
C PHE A 224 -0.56 5.35 13.66
N ARG A 225 -1.27 4.32 14.15
CA ARG A 225 -0.67 3.05 14.58
C ARG A 225 -0.02 2.32 13.40
N LEU A 226 -0.67 2.30 12.24
CA LEU A 226 -0.10 1.75 11.02
C LEU A 226 0.98 2.68 10.43
N ALA A 227 0.82 4.01 10.48
CA ALA A 227 1.88 4.93 10.07
C ALA A 227 3.17 4.70 10.88
N ALA A 228 3.05 4.48 12.19
CA ALA A 228 4.17 4.13 13.06
C ALA A 228 4.84 2.82 12.62
N ALA A 229 4.08 1.76 12.37
CA ALA A 229 4.64 0.50 11.91
C ALA A 229 5.30 0.59 10.53
N ALA A 230 4.73 1.40 9.63
CA ALA A 230 5.19 1.61 8.26
C ALA A 230 6.36 2.60 8.15
N GLY A 231 6.70 3.32 9.23
CA GLY A 231 7.83 4.24 9.23
C GLY A 231 7.52 5.67 8.80
N HIS A 232 6.24 6.04 8.64
CA HIS A 232 5.84 7.38 8.21
C HIS A 232 5.87 8.38 9.37
N ILE A 233 7.08 8.83 9.71
CA ILE A 233 7.35 9.81 10.76
C ILE A 233 6.58 11.10 10.51
N ASP A 234 6.41 11.54 9.27
CA ASP A 234 5.66 12.76 8.92
C ASP A 234 4.22 12.73 9.48
N SER A 235 3.53 11.58 9.42
CA SER A 235 2.20 11.43 10.02
C SER A 235 2.25 11.49 11.55
N LEU A 236 3.30 10.94 12.17
CA LEU A 236 3.46 10.98 13.62
C LEU A 236 3.80 12.39 14.13
N GLU A 237 4.63 13.12 13.39
CA GLU A 237 4.92 14.55 13.62
C GLU A 237 3.64 15.39 13.48
N TRP A 238 2.84 15.11 12.45
CA TRP A 238 1.54 15.76 12.28
C TRP A 238 0.63 15.50 13.48
N LEU A 239 0.54 14.24 13.96
CA LEU A 239 -0.24 13.92 15.17
C LEU A 239 0.32 14.63 16.40
N ASN A 240 1.64 14.63 16.61
CA ASN A 240 2.28 15.28 17.75
C ASN A 240 1.99 16.79 17.77
N LYS A 241 2.04 17.43 16.60
CA LYS A 241 1.77 18.86 16.46
C LYS A 241 0.29 19.20 16.69
N GLU A 242 -0.61 18.43 16.08
CA GLU A 242 -2.03 18.79 16.01
C GLU A 242 -2.86 18.23 17.17
N ALA A 243 -2.44 17.12 17.78
CA ALA A 243 -3.09 16.51 18.94
C ALA A 243 -2.08 15.74 19.83
N PRO A 244 -1.18 16.46 20.54
CA PRO A 244 -0.16 15.84 21.38
C PRO A 244 -0.72 14.93 22.49
N GLU A 245 -1.90 15.24 23.04
CA GLU A 245 -2.56 14.40 24.05
C GLU A 245 -3.02 13.04 23.48
N GLU A 246 -3.31 13.00 22.18
CA GLU A 246 -3.73 11.78 21.48
C GLU A 246 -2.52 10.94 21.03
N LEU A 247 -1.34 11.55 20.88
CA LEU A 247 -0.11 10.85 20.50
C LEU A 247 0.18 9.68 21.45
N ILE A 248 0.18 9.93 22.76
CA ILE A 248 0.53 8.88 23.74
C ILE A 248 -0.48 7.74 23.71
N LYS A 249 -1.78 8.05 23.56
CA LYS A 249 -2.84 7.04 23.45
C LYS A 249 -2.68 6.24 22.15
N ALA A 250 -2.32 6.88 21.04
CA ALA A 250 -2.05 6.23 19.77
C ALA A 250 -0.84 5.29 19.84
N LEU A 251 0.23 5.70 20.53
CA LEU A 251 1.41 4.85 20.77
C LEU A 251 1.07 3.62 21.64
N GLN A 252 0.18 3.77 22.62
CA GLN A 252 -0.28 2.68 23.50
C GLN A 252 -1.29 1.74 22.83
N ALA A 253 -1.96 2.20 21.79
CA ALA A 253 -3.09 1.52 21.17
C ALA A 253 -2.74 0.10 20.70
N ASP A 254 -3.70 -0.81 20.92
CA ASP A 254 -3.57 -2.24 20.59
C ASP A 254 -2.26 -2.88 21.11
N ASN A 255 -1.93 -2.57 22.37
CA ASN A 255 -0.71 -3.05 23.05
C ASN A 255 0.56 -2.69 22.27
N TYR A 256 0.75 -1.39 22.03
CA TYR A 256 1.92 -0.81 21.36
C TYR A 256 2.18 -1.42 19.97
N TRP A 257 1.12 -1.68 19.22
CA TRP A 257 1.22 -2.37 17.92
C TRP A 257 2.14 -1.62 16.96
N GLY A 258 2.03 -0.28 16.89
CA GLY A 258 2.85 0.54 15.99
C GLY A 258 4.34 0.37 16.24
N PHE A 259 4.76 0.36 17.51
CA PHE A 259 6.13 0.07 17.92
C PHE A 259 6.54 -1.38 17.61
N CYS A 260 5.67 -2.34 17.95
CA CYS A 260 5.91 -3.77 17.71
C CYS A 260 6.19 -4.08 16.24
N PHE A 261 5.43 -3.49 15.32
CA PHE A 261 5.56 -3.77 13.91
C PHE A 261 6.59 -2.88 13.19
N ALA A 262 6.95 -1.72 13.76
CA ALA A 262 8.12 -0.96 13.30
C ALA A 262 9.44 -1.75 13.44
N GLY A 263 9.48 -2.72 14.37
CA GLY A 263 10.62 -3.63 14.59
C GLY A 263 11.11 -4.36 13.34
N TYR A 264 10.21 -4.61 12.40
CA TYR A 264 10.50 -5.40 11.20
C TYR A 264 11.47 -4.70 10.24
N GLU A 265 11.18 -3.46 9.81
CA GLU A 265 11.99 -2.75 8.81
C GLU A 265 12.21 -1.26 9.13
N ASN A 266 11.58 -0.70 10.18
CA ASN A 266 11.47 0.74 10.39
C ASN A 266 12.19 1.24 11.66
N LEU A 267 13.53 1.19 11.65
CA LEU A 267 14.35 1.68 12.76
C LEU A 267 14.12 3.17 13.08
N ALA A 268 13.92 4.00 12.06
CA ALA A 268 13.68 5.43 12.26
C ALA A 268 12.42 5.66 13.11
N SER A 269 11.36 4.90 12.87
CA SER A 269 10.13 4.98 13.66
C SER A 269 10.31 4.44 15.09
N LEU A 270 11.08 3.36 15.29
CA LEU A 270 11.40 2.89 16.65
C LEU A 270 12.11 3.98 17.47
N LYS A 271 13.09 4.66 16.87
CA LYS A 271 13.82 5.77 17.49
C LYS A 271 12.88 6.93 17.81
N TRP A 272 12.11 7.36 16.81
CA TRP A 272 11.17 8.47 16.97
C TRP A 272 10.15 8.20 18.08
N GLN A 273 9.56 7.00 18.12
CA GLN A 273 8.60 6.63 19.16
C GLN A 273 9.24 6.59 20.56
N LYS A 274 10.49 6.13 20.69
CA LYS A 274 11.23 6.20 21.96
C LYS A 274 11.47 7.64 22.41
N GLU A 275 11.81 8.53 21.48
CA GLU A 275 12.11 9.94 21.77
C GLU A 275 10.87 10.74 22.19
N HIS A 276 9.69 10.36 21.69
CA HIS A 276 8.44 11.08 21.93
C HIS A 276 7.51 10.40 22.94
N ALA A 277 7.78 9.16 23.33
CA ALA A 277 7.09 8.51 24.44
C ALA A 277 7.72 8.91 25.79
N PRO A 278 6.92 9.07 26.87
CA PRO A 278 7.45 9.23 28.21
C PRO A 278 8.39 8.07 28.58
N ASP A 279 9.45 8.35 29.33
CA ASP A 279 10.43 7.33 29.74
C ASP A 279 9.80 6.13 30.47
N THR A 280 8.67 6.34 31.15
CA THR A 280 7.90 5.28 31.84
C THR A 280 7.24 4.28 30.89
N GLU A 281 7.01 4.66 29.64
CA GLU A 281 6.33 3.85 28.63
C GLU A 281 7.30 2.93 27.88
N PHE A 282 8.54 3.35 27.67
CA PHE A 282 9.50 2.59 26.88
C PHE A 282 9.72 1.14 27.37
N PRO A 283 9.87 0.85 28.68
CA PRO A 283 9.92 -0.53 29.16
C PRO A 283 8.65 -1.35 28.88
N LYS A 284 7.47 -0.72 28.81
CA LYS A 284 6.20 -1.39 28.48
C LYS A 284 6.15 -1.69 26.99
N MET A 285 6.55 -0.73 26.15
CA MET A 285 6.69 -0.88 24.70
C MET A 285 7.62 -2.04 24.34
N LEU A 286 8.78 -2.15 25.02
CA LEU A 286 9.72 -3.25 24.81
C LEU A 286 9.10 -4.62 25.11
N LYS A 287 8.35 -4.75 26.21
CA LYS A 287 7.73 -6.01 26.64
C LYS A 287 6.48 -6.40 25.83
N ALA A 288 5.91 -5.45 25.09
CA ALA A 288 4.68 -5.62 24.37
C ALA A 288 4.71 -6.86 23.46
N ARG A 289 3.62 -7.63 23.49
CA ARG A 289 3.42 -8.86 22.70
C ARG A 289 4.61 -9.83 22.78
N ASN A 290 5.17 -9.97 23.98
CA ASN A 290 6.35 -10.79 24.24
C ASN A 290 7.56 -10.38 23.38
N TYR A 291 7.97 -9.11 23.52
CA TYR A 291 9.11 -8.51 22.83
C TYR A 291 9.00 -8.54 21.30
N GLN A 292 7.80 -8.30 20.77
CA GLN A 292 7.50 -8.43 19.34
C GLN A 292 8.36 -7.52 18.45
N ALA A 293 8.68 -6.30 18.89
CA ALA A 293 9.54 -5.39 18.11
C ALA A 293 10.94 -5.99 17.86
N PHE A 294 11.54 -6.55 18.90
CA PHE A 294 12.83 -7.21 18.81
C PHE A 294 12.75 -8.51 17.99
N ARG A 295 11.71 -9.31 18.21
CA ARG A 295 11.47 -10.53 17.42
C ARG A 295 11.28 -10.24 15.93
N GLY A 296 10.55 -9.19 15.58
CA GLY A 296 10.37 -8.74 14.20
C GLY A 296 11.70 -8.34 13.56
N ALA A 297 12.57 -7.63 14.30
CA ALA A 297 13.92 -7.29 13.82
C ALA A 297 14.77 -8.54 13.53
N VAL A 298 14.67 -9.59 14.35
CA VAL A 298 15.32 -10.88 14.08
C VAL A 298 14.74 -11.57 12.84
N GLU A 299 13.40 -11.66 12.76
CA GLU A 299 12.71 -12.33 11.65
C GLU A 299 13.10 -11.76 10.28
N TYR A 300 13.34 -10.45 10.21
CA TYR A 300 13.65 -9.74 8.97
C TYR A 300 15.14 -9.37 8.83
N SER A 301 16.00 -9.86 9.73
CA SER A 301 17.43 -9.52 9.74
C SER A 301 17.73 -8.02 9.74
N ASN A 302 16.93 -7.24 10.47
CA ASN A 302 17.17 -5.82 10.69
C ASN A 302 18.25 -5.62 11.76
N ILE A 303 19.51 -5.79 11.36
CA ILE A 303 20.67 -5.75 12.27
C ILE A 303 20.80 -4.38 12.96
N ASP A 304 20.54 -3.29 12.23
CA ASP A 304 20.61 -1.94 12.80
C ASP A 304 19.62 -1.75 13.95
N ALA A 305 18.42 -2.35 13.84
CA ALA A 305 17.46 -2.34 14.94
C ALA A 305 17.89 -3.21 16.13
N LEU A 306 18.53 -4.36 15.89
CA LEU A 306 19.07 -5.21 16.96
C LEU A 306 20.19 -4.49 17.74
N ASP A 307 21.12 -3.87 17.03
CA ASP A 307 22.18 -3.04 17.62
C ASP A 307 21.60 -1.86 18.41
N TRP A 308 20.57 -1.22 17.85
CA TRP A 308 19.86 -0.17 18.55
C TRP A 308 19.23 -0.69 19.86
N PHE A 309 18.47 -1.79 19.85
CA PHE A 309 17.88 -2.38 21.06
C PHE A 309 18.94 -2.72 22.12
N LYS A 310 20.08 -3.30 21.70
CA LYS A 310 21.21 -3.58 22.59
C LYS A 310 21.74 -2.31 23.25
N SER A 311 21.84 -1.21 22.49
CA SER A 311 22.35 0.06 23.01
C SER A 311 21.39 0.76 23.98
N VAL A 312 20.09 0.77 23.68
CA VAL A 312 19.10 1.56 24.45
C VAL A 312 18.43 0.78 25.56
N ALA A 313 18.51 -0.55 25.54
CA ALA A 313 17.84 -1.44 26.49
C ALA A 313 18.68 -2.66 26.89
N PRO A 314 19.96 -2.50 27.29
CA PRO A 314 20.84 -3.63 27.62
C PRO A 314 20.27 -4.53 28.73
N ASN A 315 19.54 -3.95 29.70
CA ASN A 315 18.92 -4.68 30.80
C ASN A 315 17.78 -5.61 30.37
N PHE A 316 17.21 -5.40 29.18
CA PHE A 316 16.16 -6.25 28.60
C PHE A 316 16.71 -7.27 27.61
N LEU A 317 17.99 -7.17 27.23
CA LEU A 317 18.57 -7.92 26.12
C LEU A 317 18.42 -9.44 26.32
N THR A 318 18.77 -9.96 27.49
CA THR A 318 18.63 -11.40 27.80
C THR A 318 17.19 -11.87 27.61
N ALA A 319 16.21 -11.15 28.18
CA ALA A 319 14.80 -11.52 28.08
C ALA A 319 14.27 -11.44 26.65
N MET A 320 14.74 -10.46 25.87
CA MET A 320 14.41 -10.34 24.44
C MET A 320 14.97 -11.51 23.63
N ILE A 321 16.22 -11.92 23.87
CA ILE A 321 16.84 -13.08 23.22
C ILE A 321 16.09 -14.37 23.59
N ASP A 322 15.79 -14.59 24.88
CA ASP A 322 15.03 -15.76 25.34
C ASP A 322 13.64 -15.85 24.69
N ALA A 323 12.98 -14.70 24.47
CA ALA A 323 11.68 -14.64 23.82
C ALA A 323 11.74 -15.03 22.34
N VAL A 324 12.85 -14.77 21.65
CA VAL A 324 13.10 -15.23 20.27
C VAL A 324 13.24 -16.75 20.25
N GLU A 325 14.09 -17.32 21.13
CA GLU A 325 14.38 -18.75 21.16
C GLU A 325 13.12 -19.62 21.41
N LYS A 326 12.16 -19.10 22.19
CA LYS A 326 10.91 -19.79 22.50
C LYS A 326 9.87 -19.74 21.38
N ASN A 327 9.97 -18.80 20.43
CA ASN A 327 8.88 -18.49 19.50
C ASN A 327 9.26 -18.41 18.02
N VAL A 328 10.55 -18.45 17.65
CA VAL A 328 10.99 -18.30 16.26
C VAL A 328 11.44 -19.63 15.69
N THR A 329 10.72 -20.11 14.66
CA THR A 329 11.19 -21.19 13.80
C THR A 329 12.28 -20.65 12.87
N ARG A 330 13.46 -21.31 12.86
CA ARG A 330 14.59 -20.90 12.02
C ARG A 330 14.22 -20.98 10.53
N GLY A 331 14.04 -19.83 9.89
CA GLY A 331 13.86 -19.70 8.45
C GLY A 331 15.10 -19.07 7.77
N ASP A 332 15.31 -19.34 6.49
CA ASP A 332 16.53 -18.95 5.74
C ASP A 332 16.85 -17.44 5.77
N LYS A 333 15.85 -16.56 5.92
CA LYS A 333 16.03 -15.09 5.94
C LYS A 333 16.61 -14.51 7.24
N SER A 334 16.86 -15.35 8.25
CA SER A 334 17.25 -14.90 9.60
C SER A 334 18.70 -15.23 9.98
N ARG A 335 19.51 -15.77 9.04
CA ARG A 335 20.88 -16.24 9.33
C ARG A 335 21.77 -15.18 9.99
N LYS A 336 21.79 -13.96 9.43
CA LYS A 336 22.57 -12.84 9.99
C LYS A 336 22.09 -12.46 11.38
N ALA A 337 20.78 -12.45 11.61
CA ALA A 337 20.23 -12.18 12.93
C ALA A 337 20.58 -13.28 13.94
N PHE A 338 20.59 -14.56 13.54
CA PHE A 338 21.02 -15.64 14.43
C PHE A 338 22.52 -15.63 14.74
N GLU A 339 23.37 -15.22 13.78
CA GLU A 339 24.78 -14.93 14.04
C GLU A 339 24.94 -13.76 15.01
N TRP A 340 24.13 -12.70 14.86
CA TRP A 340 24.09 -11.59 15.82
C TRP A 340 23.67 -12.07 17.22
N LEU A 341 22.63 -12.91 17.33
CA LEU A 341 22.16 -13.43 18.61
C LEU A 341 23.22 -14.27 19.32
N SER A 342 23.97 -15.12 18.60
CA SER A 342 25.01 -15.96 19.21
C SER A 342 26.17 -15.15 19.75
N GLN A 343 26.55 -14.06 19.08
CA GLN A 343 27.61 -13.14 19.51
C GLN A 343 27.20 -12.28 20.71
N ASN A 344 25.89 -12.04 20.87
CA ASN A 344 25.35 -11.13 21.89
C ASN A 344 24.61 -11.85 23.02
N LYS A 345 24.62 -13.19 23.03
CA LYS A 345 24.06 -14.00 24.12
C LYS A 345 24.94 -13.85 25.37
N PRO A 346 24.40 -13.41 26.51
CA PRO A 346 25.12 -13.49 27.78
C PRO A 346 25.33 -14.97 28.13
N ASN A 347 26.56 -15.34 28.53
CA ASN A 347 26.96 -16.72 28.84
C ASN A 347 25.91 -17.50 29.64
N GLN A 348 25.13 -18.35 28.95
CA GLN A 348 24.42 -19.46 29.53
C GLN A 348 24.75 -20.71 28.71
N THR A 349 25.16 -21.74 29.45
CA THR A 349 25.58 -23.06 29.00
C THR A 349 24.61 -23.65 27.97
N THR A 350 25.21 -24.12 26.88
CA THR A 350 24.56 -24.76 25.74
C THR A 350 23.88 -26.06 26.14
N GLU A 351 22.56 -26.15 25.97
CA GLU A 351 21.89 -27.43 25.69
C GLU A 351 21.13 -27.31 24.36
N GLY A 352 21.48 -28.21 23.45
CA GLY A 352 21.04 -28.19 22.07
C GLY A 352 19.60 -28.64 21.89
N ARG A 353 18.93 -28.08 20.89
CA ARG A 353 17.76 -28.69 20.25
C ARG A 353 17.80 -28.52 18.74
N SER A 354 17.45 -29.61 18.07
CA SER A 354 17.53 -29.85 16.64
C SER A 354 16.42 -29.15 15.85
N SER A 355 16.72 -28.93 14.58
CA SER A 355 15.93 -28.17 13.60
C SER A 355 14.99 -29.07 12.78
N GLN A 356 13.76 -28.60 12.55
CA GLN A 356 13.02 -28.88 11.31
C GLN A 356 12.76 -27.56 10.58
N ALA A 357 13.20 -27.50 9.33
CA ALA A 357 13.08 -26.36 8.44
C ALA A 357 11.78 -26.46 7.63
N GLY A 358 10.96 -25.41 7.68
CA GLY A 358 9.83 -25.21 6.78
C GLY A 358 10.01 -23.88 6.05
N MET A 359 10.04 -23.92 4.71
CA MET A 359 10.12 -22.73 3.86
C MET A 359 8.82 -21.92 3.94
N PHE A 360 8.92 -20.63 4.27
CA PHE A 360 7.85 -19.66 4.00
C PHE A 360 8.38 -18.40 3.30
N SER A 361 7.67 -18.01 2.25
CA SER A 361 7.89 -16.78 1.49
C SER A 361 7.36 -15.57 2.27
N VAL A 362 8.27 -14.76 2.81
CA VAL A 362 7.95 -13.49 3.50
C VAL A 362 7.57 -12.42 2.47
N LYS A 363 6.32 -11.96 2.54
CA LYS A 363 5.77 -10.76 1.91
C LYS A 363 6.17 -9.51 2.73
N THR A 364 6.60 -8.43 2.07
CA THR A 364 7.06 -7.14 2.66
C THR A 364 6.06 -6.57 3.68
N ILE A 365 6.48 -5.71 4.62
CA ILE A 365 5.56 -5.09 5.60
C ILE A 365 4.42 -4.36 4.90
N GLU A 366 4.70 -3.59 3.84
CA GLU A 366 3.67 -2.97 2.99
C GLU A 366 2.66 -3.99 2.46
N THR A 367 3.14 -5.17 2.09
CA THR A 367 2.29 -6.27 1.64
C THR A 367 1.49 -6.90 2.78
N ARG A 368 2.03 -6.99 3.99
CA ARG A 368 1.30 -7.48 5.18
C ARG A 368 0.30 -6.45 5.69
N LEU A 369 0.62 -5.15 5.62
CA LEU A 369 -0.28 -4.03 5.88
C LEU A 369 -1.41 -4.00 4.84
N MET A 370 -1.08 -4.13 3.55
CA MET A 370 -2.08 -4.24 2.48
C MET A 370 -2.91 -5.53 2.59
N LEU A 371 -2.33 -6.67 2.96
CA LEU A 371 -3.07 -7.90 3.19
C LEU A 371 -3.93 -7.84 4.46
N ALA A 372 -3.52 -7.11 5.49
CA ALA A 372 -4.34 -6.87 6.68
C ALA A 372 -5.54 -5.97 6.34
N VAL A 373 -5.32 -4.91 5.53
CA VAL A 373 -6.38 -4.06 4.94
C VAL A 373 -7.34 -4.89 4.06
N ASP A 374 -6.80 -5.81 3.25
CA ASP A 374 -7.56 -6.67 2.32
C ASP A 374 -8.27 -7.84 3.04
N GLN A 375 -7.71 -8.34 4.15
CA GLN A 375 -8.34 -9.33 5.03
C GLN A 375 -9.50 -8.74 5.84
N GLU A 376 -9.40 -7.49 6.31
CA GLU A 376 -10.56 -6.76 6.87
C GLU A 376 -11.65 -6.56 5.81
N GLN A 377 -11.29 -6.28 4.56
CA GLN A 377 -12.22 -6.22 3.43
C GLN A 377 -12.96 -7.56 3.23
N LYS A 378 -12.24 -8.69 3.25
CA LYS A 378 -12.83 -10.03 3.11
C LYS A 378 -13.74 -10.41 4.29
N LEU A 379 -13.37 -10.03 5.51
CA LEU A 379 -14.15 -10.27 6.73
C LEU A 379 -15.40 -9.37 6.81
N GLN A 380 -15.44 -8.23 6.11
CA GLN A 380 -16.62 -7.35 6.07
C GLN A 380 -17.55 -7.66 4.88
N THR A 381 -17.03 -8.14 3.75
CA THR A 381 -17.87 -8.66 2.65
C THR A 381 -18.66 -9.91 3.03
N SER A 382 -18.25 -10.67 4.05
CA SER A 382 -19.07 -11.78 4.57
C SER A 382 -20.30 -11.34 5.38
N TYR A 383 -20.45 -10.04 5.69
CA TYR A 383 -21.65 -9.46 6.29
C TYR A 383 -22.61 -8.84 5.27
N SER A 384 -22.35 -9.01 3.96
CA SER A 384 -23.23 -8.54 2.87
C SER A 384 -23.59 -9.63 1.86
N ASN A 385 -23.46 -10.90 2.24
CA ASN A 385 -24.07 -12.02 1.52
C ASN A 385 -25.42 -12.41 2.14
#